data_AF-A0A7Z7QRA2-F1
#
_entry.id   AF-A0A7Z7QRA2-F1
#
_cell.length_a   1.000
_cell.length_b   1.000
_cell.length_c   1.000
_cell.angle_alpha   90.00
_cell.angle_beta   90.00
_cell.angle_gamma   90.00
#
_symmetry.space_group_name_H-M   'P 1'
#
loop_
_entity.id
_entity.type
_entity.pdbx_description
1 polymer ?
#
loop_
_entity_poly.entity_id
_entity_poly.type
_entity_poly.pdbx_seq_one_letter_code
_entity_poly.pdbx_strand_id
1 'polypeptide(L)' 'MVDAYLGLGSNIGDRENQLKEAIRLLRENEAIEIIAISPIYETKPVGYTEQPDFFKLMFAY' A
#
# COMPACT_ATOMS: atom_id res chain seq x y z
N MET A 1 -15.77 15.60 6.61
CA MET A 1 -14.57 14.78 6.35
C MET A 1 -14.66 13.53 7.18
N VAL A 2 -14.13 12.42 6.67
CA VAL A 2 -14.10 11.14 7.35
C VAL A 2 -12.66 10.67 7.28
N ASP A 3 -12.09 10.32 8.43
CA ASP A 3 -10.75 9.75 8.48
C ASP A 3 -10.85 8.24 8.21
N ALA A 4 -10.05 7.75 7.28
CA ALA A 4 -9.98 6.34 6.93
C ALA A 4 -8.53 5.84 6.86
N TYR A 5 -8.38 4.52 7.03
CA TYR A 5 -7.11 3.84 6.85
C TYR A 5 -7.23 2.84 5.71
N LEU A 6 -6.26 2.82 4.81
CA LEU A 6 -6.17 1.84 3.74
C LEU A 6 -4.84 1.10 3.78
N GLY A 7 -4.90 -0.23 3.68
CA GLY A 7 -3.74 -1.10 3.52
C GLY A 7 -3.46 -1.39 2.05
N LEU A 8 -2.20 -1.27 1.63
CA LEU A 8 -1.72 -1.65 0.31
C LEU A 8 -0.77 -2.84 0.43
N GLY A 9 -0.78 -3.72 -0.58
CA GLY A 9 0.10 -4.88 -0.65
C GLY A 9 0.44 -5.26 -2.08
N SER A 10 1.70 -5.60 -2.33
CA SER A 10 2.18 -6.13 -3.61
C SER A 10 3.23 -7.21 -3.40
N ASN A 11 3.14 -8.33 -4.11
CA ASN A 11 4.08 -9.45 -4.02
C ASN A 11 4.68 -9.90 -5.36
N ILE A 12 4.25 -9.36 -6.49
CA ILE A 12 4.75 -9.77 -7.82
C ILE A 12 5.25 -8.54 -8.58
N GLY A 13 6.38 -8.70 -9.28
CA GLY A 13 7.00 -7.65 -10.06
C GLY A 13 7.72 -6.60 -9.21
N ASP A 14 7.72 -5.35 -9.65
CA ASP A 14 8.33 -4.23 -8.93
C ASP A 14 7.43 -3.74 -7.79
N ARG A 15 7.43 -4.49 -6.69
CA ARG A 15 6.55 -4.29 -5.53
C ARG A 15 6.63 -2.87 -4.96
N GLU A 16 7.83 -2.29 -4.89
CA GLU A 16 8.03 -0.95 -4.34
C GLU A 16 7.47 0.11 -5.28
N ASN A 17 7.74 0.02 -6.58
CA ASN A 17 7.21 0.97 -7.55
C ASN A 17 5.68 0.90 -7.62
N GLN A 18 5.09 -0.30 -7.54
CA GLN A 18 3.63 -0.46 -7.50
C GLN A 18 2.99 0.25 -6.30
N LEU A 19 3.61 0.16 -5.12
CA LEU A 19 3.12 0.87 -3.93
C LEU A 19 3.25 2.39 -4.07
N LYS A 20 4.38 2.87 -4.60
CA LYS A 20 4.61 4.31 -4.86
C LYS A 20 3.61 4.86 -5.87
N GLU A 21 3.33 4.13 -6.93
CA GLU A 21 2.40 4.53 -7.97
C GLU A 21 0.96 4.58 -7.47
N ALA A 22 0.54 3.60 -6.66
CA ALA A 22 -0.76 3.63 -6.01
C ALA A 22 -0.94 4.88 -5.13
N ILE A 23 0.07 5.23 -4.32
CA ILE A 23 0.08 6.47 -3.51
C ILE A 23 0.03 7.71 -4.40
N ARG A 24 0.78 7.74 -5.51
CA ARG A 24 0.78 8.85 -6.47
C ARG A 24 -0.62 9.08 -7.04
N LEU A 25 -1.27 8.03 -7.52
CA LEU A 25 -2.62 8.09 -8.08
C LEU A 25 -3.66 8.53 -7.04
N LEU A 26 -3.53 8.08 -5.79
CA LEU A 26 -4.41 8.51 -4.69
C LEU A 26 -4.27 10.00 -4.38
N ARG A 27 -3.04 10.55 -4.43
CA ARG A 27 -2.79 11.98 -4.24
C ARG A 27 -3.33 12.86 -5.36
N GLU A 28 -3.55 12.30 -6.55
CA GLU A 28 -4.12 13.03 -7.69
C GLU A 28 -5.65 13.17 -7.60
N ASN A 29 -6.28 12.47 -6.66
CA ASN A 29 -7.71 12.58 -6.44
C ASN A 29 -8.02 13.70 -5.43
N GLU A 30 -8.70 14.77 -5.89
CA GLU A 30 -9.05 15.94 -5.06
C GLU A 30 -9.93 15.60 -3.84
N ALA A 31 -10.59 14.44 -3.83
CA ALA A 31 -11.39 13.98 -2.70
C ALA A 31 -10.57 13.23 -1.62
N ILE A 32 -9.26 13.04 -1.82
CA ILE A 32 -8.38 12.26 -0.96
C ILE A 32 -7.21 13.13 -0.50
N GLU A 33 -7.10 13.34 0.81
CA GLU A 33 -5.96 14.03 1.43
C GLU A 33 -5.14 13.02 2.24
N ILE A 34 -3.99 12.58 1.74
CA ILE A 34 -3.14 11.65 2.51
C ILE A 34 -2.48 12.38 3.68
N ILE A 35 -2.83 11.98 4.89
CA ILE A 35 -2.35 12.56 6.15
C ILE A 35 -1.02 11.92 6.58
N ALA A 36 -0.90 10.60 6.45
CA ALA A 36 0.27 9.85 6.89
C ALA A 36 0.45 8.54 6.11
N ILE A 37 1.70 8.09 5.99
CA ILE A 37 2.07 6.83 5.34
C ILE A 37 3.02 6.08 6.26
N SER A 38 2.77 4.80 6.49
CA SER A 38 3.67 3.94 7.27
C SER A 38 4.94 3.59 6.49
N PRO A 39 5.99 3.08 7.15
CA PRO A 39 7.05 2.36 6.44
C PRO A 39 6.51 1.20 5.61
N ILE A 40 7.31 0.77 4.64
CA ILE A 40 7.07 -0.48 3.91
C ILE A 40 7.61 -1.64 4.76
N TYR A 41 6.80 -2.70 4.87
CA TYR A 41 7.15 -3.94 5.55
C TYR A 41 7.13 -5.11 4.57
N GLU A 42 8.16 -5.94 4.59
CA GLU A 42 8.14 -7.23 3.90
C GLU A 42 7.52 -8.30 4.81
N THR A 43 6.54 -9.04 4.32
CA THR A 43 5.75 -10.00 5.10
C THR A 43 5.54 -11.30 4.32
N LYS A 44 5.50 -12.43 5.04
CA LYS A 44 5.16 -13.73 4.45
C LYS A 44 3.73 -13.75 3.91
N PRO A 45 3.46 -14.49 2.82
CA PRO A 45 2.11 -14.71 2.35
C PRO A 45 1.25 -15.44 3.39
N VAL A 46 -0.04 -15.15 3.42
CA VAL A 46 -1.02 -15.81 4.27
C VAL A 46 -2.02 -16.55 3.38
N GLY A 47 -2.40 -17.77 3.75
CA GLY A 47 -3.25 -18.65 2.92
C GLY A 47 -2.41 -19.50 1.98
N TYR A 48 -2.34 -19.13 0.70
CA TYR A 48 -1.45 -19.82 -0.24
C TYR A 48 0.00 -19.41 0.02
N THR A 49 0.83 -20.31 0.53
CA THR A 49 2.19 -19.95 1.01
C THR A 49 3.28 -20.12 -0.04
N GLU A 50 3.04 -20.86 -1.12
CA GLU A 50 4.01 -21.09 -2.21
C GLU A 50 4.00 -19.95 -3.23
N GLN A 51 4.25 -18.73 -2.74
CA GLN A 51 4.34 -17.50 -3.53
C GLN A 51 5.34 -16.51 -2.90
N PRO A 52 5.77 -15.46 -3.62
CA PRO A 52 6.71 -14.48 -3.06
C PRO A 52 6.15 -13.71 -1.87
N ASP A 53 7.06 -13.14 -1.08
CA ASP A 53 6.75 -12.26 0.05
C ASP A 53 6.10 -10.94 -0.43
N PHE A 54 5.25 -10.38 0.41
CA PHE A 54 4.54 -9.13 0.14
C PHE A 54 5.30 -7.93 0.72
N PHE A 55 5.42 -6.86 -0.05
CA PHE A 55 5.57 -5.52 0.52
C PHE A 55 4.20 -4.98 0.91
N LYS A 56 4.08 -4.44 2.12
CA LYS A 56 2.84 -3.85 2.65
C LYS A 56 3.11 -2.50 3.30
N LEU A 57 2.14 -1.61 3.21
CA LEU A 57 2.10 -0.36 3.97
C LEU A 57 0.64 0.00 4.28
N MET A 58 0.44 0.93 5.21
CA MET A 58 -0.84 1.59 5.43
C MET A 58 -0.71 3.08 5.22
N PHE A 59 -1.80 3.74 4.86
CA PHE A 59 -1.91 5.19 4.90
C PHE A 59 -3.24 5.63 5.51
N ALA A 60 -3.24 6.83 6.08
CA ALA A 60 -4.41 7.54 6.57
C ALA A 60 -4.78 8.66 5.59
N TYR A 61 -6.07 8.84 5.32
CA TYR A 61 -6.60 9.87 4.41
C TYR A 61 -8.01 10.32 4.80
#